data_AF-A0A448ZLT9-F1
#
_entry.id   AF-A0A448ZLT9-F1
#
_cell.length_a   1.000
_cell.length_b   1.000
_cell.length_c   1.000
_cell.angle_alpha   90.00
_cell.angle_beta   90.00
_cell.angle_gamma   90.00
#
_symmetry.space_group_name_H-M   'P 1'
#
loop_
_entity.id
_entity.type
_entity.pdbx_description
1 polymer ?
#
loop_
_entity_poly.entity_id
_entity_poly.type
_entity_poly.pdbx_seq_one_letter_code
_entity_poly.pdbx_strand_id
1 'polypeptide(L)'
;MGDEGPELQMALFKKTEQKSVPNVFVKQQHIGGNDDTQAAAAAGKLQELLGFTGWNTVFRSPILRHRADHNKNQLLLATKRF
;
A
#
# COMPACT_ATOMS: atom_id res chain seq x y z
N MET A 1 -10.62 -25.63 -6.36
CA MET A 1 -10.99 -24.29 -6.86
C MET A 1 -12.49 -24.31 -7.04
N GLY A 2 -13.22 -23.32 -6.53
CA GLY A 2 -14.68 -23.27 -6.70
C GLY A 2 -15.06 -23.02 -8.15
N ASP A 3 -16.23 -23.49 -8.56
CA ASP A 3 -16.70 -23.44 -9.96
C ASP A 3 -16.89 -22.01 -10.49
N GLU A 4 -16.96 -21.02 -9.60
CA GLU A 4 -17.17 -19.59 -9.87
C GLU A 4 -15.89 -18.84 -10.32
N GLY A 5 -14.71 -19.47 -10.20
CA GLY A 5 -13.42 -18.85 -10.51
C GLY A 5 -13.33 -18.20 -11.90
N PRO A 6 -13.73 -18.90 -12.99
CA PRO A 6 -13.70 -18.34 -14.34
C PRO A 6 -14.63 -17.13 -14.53
N GLU A 7 -15.83 -17.18 -13.95
CA GLU A 7 -16.80 -16.08 -14.05
C GLU A 7 -16.29 -14.83 -13.31
N LEU A 8 -15.71 -15.02 -12.13
CA LEU A 8 -15.08 -13.93 -11.38
C LEU A 8 -13.89 -13.33 -12.13
N GLN A 9 -13.02 -14.16 -12.71
CA GLN A 9 -11.88 -13.66 -13.50
C GLN A 9 -12.34 -12.89 -14.73
N MET A 10 -13.41 -13.34 -15.40
CA MET A 10 -14.02 -12.63 -16.53
C MET A 10 -14.61 -11.29 -16.10
N ALA A 11 -15.32 -11.24 -14.96
CA ALA A 11 -15.87 -10.01 -14.41
C ALA A 11 -14.76 -9.00 -14.03
N LEU A 12 -13.67 -9.48 -13.42
CA LEU A 12 -12.48 -8.67 -13.13
C LEU A 12 -11.84 -8.14 -14.41
N PHE A 13 -11.62 -9.00 -15.40
CA PHE A 13 -11.08 -8.58 -16.69
C PHE A 13 -11.95 -7.51 -17.37
N LYS A 14 -13.28 -7.65 -17.37
CA LYS A 14 -14.18 -6.61 -17.91
C LYS A 14 -14.08 -5.28 -17.17
N LYS A 15 -13.76 -5.29 -15.87
CA LYS A 15 -13.68 -4.10 -15.03
C LYS A 15 -12.31 -3.43 -15.07
N THR A 16 -11.24 -4.20 -15.22
CA THR A 16 -9.86 -3.70 -15.06
C THR A 16 -8.96 -3.88 -16.27
N GLU A 17 -9.43 -4.61 -17.29
CA GLU A 17 -8.65 -5.06 -18.45
C GLU A 17 -7.42 -5.93 -18.08
N GLN A 18 -7.32 -6.34 -16.81
CA GLN A 18 -6.21 -7.16 -16.32
C GLN A 18 -6.59 -8.64 -16.27
N LYS A 19 -5.80 -9.48 -16.96
CA LYS A 19 -6.02 -10.94 -17.04
C LYS A 19 -5.37 -11.72 -15.90
N SER A 20 -4.30 -11.19 -15.33
CA SER A 20 -3.51 -11.84 -14.28
C SER A 20 -4.10 -11.61 -12.89
N VAL A 21 -3.94 -12.61 -12.03
CA VAL A 21 -4.06 -12.46 -10.58
C VAL A 21 -2.67 -12.18 -9.99
N PRO A 22 -2.57 -11.39 -8.91
CA PRO A 22 -3.66 -10.73 -8.18
C PRO A 22 -4.21 -9.49 -8.91
N ASN A 23 -5.50 -9.18 -8.71
CA ASN A 23 -6.17 -7.93 -9.10
C ASN A 23 -6.45 -7.14 -7.80
N VAL A 24 -5.65 -6.12 -7.50
CA VAL A 24 -5.64 -5.47 -6.18
C VAL A 24 -6.53 -4.22 -6.18
N PHE A 25 -7.40 -4.11 -5.18
CA PHE A 25 -8.25 -2.93 -4.97
C PHE A 25 -8.10 -2.38 -3.56
N VAL A 26 -8.03 -1.05 -3.42
CA VAL A 26 -8.09 -0.35 -2.14
C VAL A 26 -9.18 0.71 -2.22
N LYS A 27 -10.14 0.71 -1.28
CA LYS A 27 -11.28 1.64 -1.29
C LYS A 27 -12.00 1.71 -2.64
N GLN A 28 -12.26 0.53 -3.24
CA GLN A 28 -12.89 0.36 -4.56
C GLN A 28 -12.07 0.87 -5.76
N GLN A 29 -10.88 1.46 -5.55
CA GLN A 29 -9.96 1.85 -6.60
C GLN A 29 -9.08 0.66 -7.00
N HIS A 30 -8.98 0.39 -8.31
CA HIS A 30 -8.05 -0.61 -8.85
C HIS A 30 -6.62 -0.09 -8.77
N ILE A 31 -5.73 -0.87 -8.17
CA ILE A 31 -4.30 -0.58 -8.01
C ILE A 31 -3.46 -1.29 -9.07
N GLY A 32 -3.87 -2.50 -9.48
CA GLY A 32 -3.15 -3.32 -10.47
C GLY A 32 -2.74 -4.68 -9.92
N GLY A 33 -1.61 -5.18 -10.43
CA GLY A 33 -1.00 -6.45 -10.01
C GLY A 33 -0.10 -6.33 -8.78
N ASN A 34 0.70 -7.37 -8.55
CA ASN A 34 1.73 -7.35 -7.50
C ASN A 34 2.73 -6.22 -7.73
N ASP A 35 3.23 -6.06 -8.95
CA ASP A 35 4.27 -5.08 -9.27
C ASP A 35 3.77 -3.65 -9.07
N ASP A 36 2.54 -3.36 -9.48
CA ASP A 36 1.88 -2.07 -9.25
C ASP A 36 1.67 -1.80 -7.76
N THR A 37 1.31 -2.83 -6.99
CA THR A 37 1.13 -2.74 -5.54
C THR A 37 2.45 -2.43 -4.83
N GLN A 38 3.53 -3.10 -5.22
CA GLN A 38 4.88 -2.84 -4.68
C GLN A 38 5.37 -1.45 -5.07
N ALA A 39 5.13 -1.02 -6.31
CA ALA A 39 5.46 0.32 -6.77
C ALA A 39 4.67 1.40 -5.98
N ALA A 40 3.37 1.18 -5.75
CA ALA A 40 2.54 2.07 -4.95
C ALA A 40 3.00 2.14 -3.48
N ALA A 41 3.49 1.03 -2.92
CA ALA A 41 4.05 0.99 -1.58
C ALA A 41 5.38 1.75 -1.48
N ALA A 42 6.27 1.58 -2.47
CA ALA A 42 7.54 2.30 -2.53
C ALA A 42 7.34 3.81 -2.72
N ALA A 43 6.30 4.22 -3.46
CA ALA A 43 5.96 5.61 -3.71
C ALA A 43 5.20 6.30 -2.55
N GLY A 44 4.85 5.59 -1.46
CA GLY A 44 4.05 6.14 -0.36
C GLY A 44 2.53 6.20 -0.63
N LYS A 45 2.12 5.96 -1.88
CA LYS A 45 0.71 6.02 -2.32
C LYS A 45 -0.15 4.96 -1.64
N LEU A 46 0.38 3.75 -1.44
CA LEU A 46 -0.39 2.68 -0.78
C LEU A 46 -0.68 3.05 0.69
N GLN A 47 0.30 3.63 1.39
CA GLN A 47 0.17 4.08 2.77
C GLN A 47 -0.85 5.22 2.88
N GLU A 48 -0.88 6.14 1.90
CA GLU A 48 -1.91 7.17 1.79
C GLU A 48 -3.31 6.58 1.61
N LEU A 49 -3.49 5.67 0.65
CA LEU A 49 -4.78 5.03 0.39
C LEU A 49 -5.29 4.26 1.62
N LEU A 50 -4.39 3.62 2.37
CA LEU A 50 -4.68 2.91 3.61
C LEU A 50 -4.87 3.82 4.84
N GLY A 51 -4.63 5.13 4.72
CA GLY A 51 -4.83 6.11 5.81
C GLY A 51 -3.68 6.19 6.82
N PHE A 52 -2.49 5.65 6.50
CA PHE A 52 -1.30 5.74 7.35
C PHE A 52 -0.64 7.13 7.36
N THR A 53 -1.13 8.09 6.56
CA THR A 53 -0.63 9.48 6.54
C THR A 53 -0.84 10.19 7.88
N GLY A 54 -1.84 9.81 8.67
CA GLY A 54 -2.10 10.39 10.00
C GLY A 54 -1.04 10.06 11.06
N TRP A 55 -0.39 8.88 10.97
CA TRP A 55 0.68 8.51 11.89
C TRP A 55 1.95 9.33 11.65
N ASN A 56 2.29 9.63 10.39
CA ASN A 56 3.50 10.40 10.10
C ASN A 56 3.42 11.86 10.59
N THR A 57 2.22 12.45 10.60
CA THR A 57 1.99 13.81 11.13
C THR A 57 2.06 13.87 12.65
N VAL A 58 1.50 12.86 13.34
CA VAL A 58 1.52 12.78 14.81
C VAL A 58 2.93 12.45 15.33
N PHE A 59 3.66 11.53 14.68
CA PHE A 59 4.99 11.10 15.12
C PHE A 59 6.15 12.04 14.72
N ARG A 60 5.94 12.94 13.73
CA ARG A 60 6.91 14.01 13.41
C ARG A 60 6.70 15.29 14.20
N SER A 61 5.63 15.39 15.00
CA SER A 61 5.45 16.52 15.92
C SER A 61 6.62 16.58 16.90
N PRO A 62 7.33 17.72 17.02
CA PRO A 62 8.40 17.89 18.02
C PRO A 62 7.95 17.58 19.45
N ILE A 63 6.66 17.76 19.73
CA ILE A 63 6.06 17.69 21.06
C ILE A 63 5.81 16.24 21.51
N LEU A 64 5.70 15.28 20.58
CA LEU A 64 5.34 13.88 20.88
C LEU A 64 6.50 12.89 20.80
N ARG A 65 7.75 13.37 20.70
CA ARG A 65 8.96 12.54 20.58
C ARG A 65 9.26 11.66 21.79
N HIS A 66 8.59 11.84 22.93
CA HIS A 66 9.03 11.25 24.18
C HIS A 66 8.45 9.87 24.53
N ARG A 67 7.57 9.28 23.69
CA ARG A 67 6.88 8.02 24.06
C ARG A 67 6.87 6.92 22.98
N ALA A 68 7.72 7.02 21.97
CA ALA A 68 7.82 6.01 20.92
C ALA A 68 9.21 5.36 20.91
N ASP A 69 9.61 4.79 22.04
CA ASP A 69 10.68 3.79 22.09
C ASP A 69 10.06 2.44 22.45
N HIS A 70 10.62 1.39 21.85
CA HIS A 70 10.29 -0.05 21.98
C HIS A 70 9.41 -0.67 20.87
N ASN A 71 9.76 -0.50 19.59
CA ASN A 71 9.91 -1.67 18.71
C ASN A 71 10.82 -1.35 17.51
N LYS A 72 11.83 -2.21 17.31
CA LYS A 72 12.96 -2.01 16.42
C LYS A 72 12.58 -2.37 14.98
N ASN A 73 12.32 -1.36 14.15
CA ASN A 73 12.63 -1.39 12.72
C ASN A 73 12.72 0.05 12.19
N GLN A 74 13.73 0.76 12.68
CA GLN A 74 14.24 1.93 12.00
C GLN A 74 14.96 1.47 10.72
N LEU A 75 14.28 1.53 9.58
CA LEU A 75 14.96 1.45 8.28
C LEU A 75 14.76 2.77 7.53
N LEU A 76 15.81 3.60 7.66
CA LEU A 76 16.44 4.33 6.57
C LEU A 76 15.64 5.43 5.86
N LEU A 77 15.88 6.68 6.25
CA LEU A 77 16.17 7.81 5.34
C LEU A 77 16.53 9.05 6.19
N ALA A 78 17.60 8.92 6.97
CA ALA A 78 18.43 10.07 7.25
C ALA A 78 19.13 10.42 5.93
N THR A 79 18.83 11.60 5.42
CA THR A 79 19.52 12.28 4.33
C THR A 79 21.04 12.16 4.47
N LYS A 80 21.66 11.25 3.72
CA LYS A 80 23.08 11.37 3.37
C LYS A 80 23.20 12.26 2.15
N ARG A 81 23.26 13.57 2.40
CA ARG A 81 24.09 14.48 1.60
C ARG A 81 25.49 14.39 2.17
N PHE A 82 26.37 13.67 1.48
CA PHE A 82 27.78 13.95 1.19
C PHE A 82 28.22 12.94 0.15
#